data_AF-A0AAX4HM18-F1
#
_entry.id   AF-A0AAX4HM18-F1
#
_cell.length_a   1.000
_cell.length_b   1.000
_cell.length_c   1.000
_cell.angle_alpha   90.00
_cell.angle_beta   90.00
_cell.angle_gamma   90.00
#
_symmetry.space_group_name_H-M   'P 1'
#
loop_
_entity.id
_entity.type
_entity.pdbx_description
1 polymer ?
#
loop_
_entity_poly.entity_id
_entity_poly.type
_entity_poly.pdbx_seq_one_letter_code
_entity_poly.pdbx_strand_id
1 'polypeptide(L)'
;MKTLILILVALFSFSAFSQDCATNLAQLKSLVANNGFPTKWAEKGDQNPFLLHISERNNLLNLRLTTKDGEWAMMDTRVCKKNSERYAAEVKKIVWGPAAPEIAKGRNVKEVGIRLPYHSTLEVSISIFWSGEFEPVR
;
A
#
# COMPACT_ATOMS: atom_id res chain seq x y z
N MET A 1 66.86 1.01 1.53
CA MET A 1 65.67 1.77 1.12
C MET A 1 64.62 0.82 0.58
N LYS A 2 63.53 0.57 1.32
CA LYS A 2 62.39 -0.24 0.86
C LYS A 2 61.13 0.54 1.18
N THR A 3 60.58 1.23 0.18
CA THR A 3 59.37 2.02 0.29
C THR A 3 58.17 1.08 0.10
N LEU A 4 57.39 0.86 1.15
CA LEU A 4 56.13 0.12 1.10
C LEU A 4 55.06 1.02 0.44
N ILE A 5 54.41 0.53 -0.61
CA ILE A 5 53.26 1.16 -1.25
C ILE A 5 52.00 0.66 -0.53
N LEU A 6 51.33 1.56 0.20
CA LEU A 6 49.99 1.30 0.75
C LEU A 6 48.95 1.54 -0.36
N ILE A 7 48.28 0.47 -0.79
CA ILE A 7 47.14 0.51 -1.70
C ILE A 7 45.90 0.87 -0.86
N LEU A 8 45.38 2.08 -1.06
CA LEU A 8 44.11 2.54 -0.48
C LEU A 8 42.97 1.91 -1.27
N VAL A 9 42.36 0.84 -0.76
CA VAL A 9 41.15 0.26 -1.34
C VAL A 9 39.96 1.09 -0.87
N ALA A 10 39.44 1.96 -1.73
CA ALA A 10 38.18 2.65 -1.52
C ALA A 10 37.03 1.64 -1.61
N LEU A 11 36.53 1.21 -0.46
CA LEU A 11 35.30 0.43 -0.34
C LEU A 11 34.13 1.35 -0.72
N PHE A 12 33.73 1.31 -1.99
CA PHE A 12 32.42 1.82 -2.39
C PHE A 12 31.36 0.92 -1.75
N SER A 13 30.80 1.36 -0.64
CA SER A 13 29.56 0.81 -0.12
C SER A 13 28.47 1.06 -1.16
N PHE A 14 28.18 0.04 -1.97
CA PHE A 14 26.94 -0.02 -2.71
C PHE A 14 25.81 -0.10 -1.68
N SER A 15 25.21 1.05 -1.35
CA SER A 15 23.92 1.07 -0.67
C SER A 15 22.95 0.30 -1.55
N ALA A 16 22.62 -0.93 -1.14
CA ALA A 16 21.47 -1.62 -1.68
C ALA A 16 20.28 -0.67 -1.46
N PHE A 17 19.70 -0.16 -2.54
CA PHE A 17 18.44 0.56 -2.50
C PHE A 17 17.41 -0.43 -1.91
N SER A 18 17.24 -0.39 -0.59
CA SER A 18 16.08 -1.00 0.05
C SER A 18 14.87 -0.36 -0.61
N GLN A 19 14.01 -1.14 -1.25
CA GLN A 19 12.72 -0.64 -1.68
C GLN A 19 12.05 -0.01 -0.44
N ASP A 20 11.73 1.28 -0.51
CA ASP A 20 11.06 1.98 0.58
C ASP A 20 9.66 1.38 0.75
N CYS A 21 9.55 0.45 1.67
CA CYS A 21 8.30 -0.24 2.00
C CYS A 21 7.86 0.14 3.41
N ALA A 22 6.58 0.41 3.56
CA ALA A 22 5.91 0.65 4.82
C ALA A 22 5.18 -0.61 5.28
N THR A 23 5.39 -0.98 6.53
CA THR A 23 4.68 -2.07 7.21
C THR A 23 3.83 -1.57 8.40
N ASN A 24 3.89 -0.27 8.70
CA ASN A 24 3.05 0.41 9.68
C ASN A 24 2.67 1.82 9.19
N LEU A 25 1.74 2.49 9.87
CA LEU A 25 1.20 3.79 9.50
C LEU A 25 2.24 4.90 9.59
N ALA A 26 3.15 4.84 10.56
CA ALA A 26 4.22 5.82 10.69
C ALA A 26 5.14 5.80 9.47
N GLN A 27 5.57 4.60 9.06
CA GLN A 27 6.34 4.40 7.83
C GLN A 27 5.53 4.78 6.60
N LEU A 28 4.24 4.46 6.55
CA LEU A 28 3.38 4.82 5.41
C LEU A 28 3.32 6.34 5.24
N LYS A 29 3.08 7.08 6.33
CA LYS A 29 3.04 8.56 6.33
C LYS A 29 4.36 9.16 5.87
N SER A 30 5.49 8.63 6.34
CA SER A 30 6.82 9.03 5.87
C SER A 30 7.02 8.70 4.39
N LEU A 31 6.58 7.51 3.95
CA LEU A 31 6.73 7.03 2.57
C LEU A 31 5.99 7.91 1.57
N VAL A 32 4.79 8.36 1.94
CA VAL A 32 3.95 9.27 1.11
C VAL A 32 4.26 10.75 1.35
N ALA A 33 5.25 11.07 2.20
CA ALA A 33 5.61 12.42 2.61
C ALA A 33 4.39 13.25 3.11
N ASN A 34 3.46 12.61 3.82
CA ASN A 34 2.24 13.24 4.32
C ASN A 34 1.92 12.76 5.75
N ASN A 35 2.27 13.58 6.74
CA ASN A 35 1.98 13.29 8.16
C ASN A 35 0.48 13.26 8.46
N GLY A 36 -0.33 13.95 7.66
CA GLY A 36 -1.79 13.97 7.73
C GLY A 36 -2.47 12.90 6.86
N PHE A 37 -1.73 11.89 6.37
CA PHE A 37 -2.30 10.86 5.51
C PHE A 37 -3.52 10.18 6.19
N PRO A 38 -4.71 10.29 5.59
CA PRO A 38 -5.93 9.72 6.14
C PRO A 38 -5.85 8.19 6.22
N THR A 39 -6.40 7.62 7.29
CA THR A 39 -6.56 6.17 7.40
C THR A 39 -7.91 5.68 6.89
N LYS A 40 -8.88 6.59 6.68
CA LYS A 40 -10.22 6.27 6.20
C LYS A 40 -10.50 7.03 4.91
N TRP A 41 -11.02 6.31 3.93
CA TRP A 41 -11.32 6.83 2.62
C TRP A 41 -12.67 6.29 2.14
N ALA A 42 -13.41 7.09 1.40
CA ALA A 42 -14.66 6.71 0.75
C ALA A 42 -14.51 6.83 -0.77
N GLU A 43 -15.01 5.85 -1.50
CA GLU A 43 -15.06 5.87 -2.96
C GLU A 43 -15.95 7.01 -3.46
N LYS A 44 -15.52 7.70 -4.50
CA LYS A 44 -16.22 8.84 -5.08
C LYS A 44 -17.36 8.37 -6.00
N GLY A 45 -18.47 9.11 -5.95
CA GLY A 45 -19.49 9.07 -7.01
C GLY A 45 -20.47 7.89 -6.97
N ASP A 46 -20.31 6.96 -6.02
CA ASP A 46 -21.19 5.80 -5.90
C ASP A 46 -22.29 5.97 -4.85
N GLN A 47 -23.49 5.49 -5.18
CA GLN A 47 -24.63 5.45 -4.24
C GLN A 47 -24.38 4.49 -3.07
N ASN A 48 -23.44 3.55 -3.22
CA ASN A 48 -22.99 2.60 -2.20
C ASN A 48 -21.45 2.56 -2.21
N PRO A 49 -20.78 3.59 -1.70
CA PRO A 49 -19.33 3.70 -1.87
C PRO A 49 -18.61 2.59 -1.10
N PHE A 50 -17.52 2.09 -1.67
CA PHE A 50 -16.55 1.37 -0.87
C PHE A 50 -15.93 2.29 0.18
N LEU A 51 -15.78 1.78 1.39
CA LEU A 51 -14.98 2.41 2.44
C LEU A 51 -13.67 1.63 2.58
N LEU A 52 -12.56 2.33 2.41
CA LEU A 52 -11.24 1.80 2.70
C LEU A 52 -10.79 2.30 4.07
N HIS A 53 -10.43 1.35 4.94
CA HIS A 53 -9.78 1.63 6.22
C HIS A 53 -8.39 1.00 6.24
N ILE A 54 -7.40 1.80 6.62
CA ILE A 54 -6.00 1.43 6.73
C ILE A 54 -5.65 1.41 8.22
N SER A 55 -5.26 0.24 8.72
CA SER A 55 -4.89 0.05 10.13
C SER A 55 -3.62 -0.79 10.24
N GLU A 56 -3.13 -0.99 11.46
CA GLU A 56 -1.96 -1.83 11.72
C GLU A 56 -2.37 -3.14 12.37
N ARG A 57 -1.79 -4.24 11.90
CA ARG A 57 -1.96 -5.56 12.51
C ARG A 57 -0.72 -6.41 12.26
N ASN A 58 -0.14 -7.01 13.31
CA ASN A 58 0.98 -7.95 13.19
C ASN A 58 2.18 -7.40 12.39
N ASN A 59 2.57 -6.14 12.62
CA ASN A 59 3.63 -5.45 11.87
C ASN A 59 3.38 -5.42 10.35
N LEU A 60 2.12 -5.37 9.93
CA LEU A 60 1.68 -5.15 8.56
C LEU A 60 0.60 -4.07 8.53
N LEU A 61 0.44 -3.45 7.37
CA LEU A 61 -0.70 -2.59 7.07
C LEU A 61 -1.90 -3.46 6.72
N ASN A 62 -2.97 -3.34 7.48
CA ASN A 62 -4.24 -3.99 7.20
C ASN A 62 -5.13 -3.04 6.39
N LEU A 63 -5.40 -3.39 5.13
CA LEU A 63 -6.34 -2.70 4.26
C LEU A 63 -7.69 -3.42 4.33
N ARG A 64 -8.71 -2.73 4.83
CA ARG A 64 -10.08 -3.25 4.91
C ARG A 64 -11.00 -2.47 3.98
N LEU A 65 -11.67 -3.19 3.08
CA LEU A 65 -12.70 -2.68 2.20
C LEU A 65 -14.07 -3.16 2.66
N THR A 66 -14.99 -2.23 2.86
CA THR A 66 -16.38 -2.52 3.25
C THR A 66 -17.35 -1.79 2.35
N THR A 67 -18.50 -2.39 2.09
CA THR A 67 -19.67 -1.73 1.49
C THR A 67 -20.77 -1.62 2.54
N LYS A 68 -21.93 -1.05 2.18
CA LYS A 68 -23.12 -1.07 3.05
C LYS A 68 -23.59 -2.48 3.41
N ASP A 69 -23.27 -3.47 2.57
CA ASP A 69 -23.72 -4.86 2.72
C ASP A 69 -22.75 -5.70 3.56
N GLY A 70 -21.62 -5.11 3.98
CA GLY A 70 -20.67 -5.71 4.91
C GLY A 70 -19.21 -5.66 4.45
N GLU A 71 -18.38 -6.50 5.06
CA GLU A 71 -16.98 -6.62 4.68
C GLU A 71 -16.86 -7.23 3.28
N TRP A 72 -16.07 -6.58 2.43
CA TRP A 72 -15.76 -7.04 1.09
C TRP A 72 -14.39 -7.75 1.07
N ALA A 73 -13.36 -7.12 1.61
CA ALA A 73 -12.07 -7.78 1.79
C ALA A 73 -11.27 -7.17 2.93
N MET A 74 -10.44 -8.00 3.56
CA MET A 74 -9.40 -7.58 4.48
C MET A 74 -8.05 -8.14 4.02
N MET A 75 -7.05 -7.29 3.90
CA MET A 75 -5.75 -7.63 3.36
C MET A 75 -4.63 -7.22 4.31
N ASP A 76 -3.76 -8.16 4.69
CA ASP A 76 -2.52 -7.84 5.39
C ASP A 76 -1.43 -7.57 4.35
N THR A 77 -0.83 -6.39 4.41
CA THR A 77 -0.02 -5.83 3.33
C THR A 77 1.25 -5.14 3.82
N ARG A 78 2.21 -5.01 2.91
CA ARG A 78 3.25 -3.97 3.00
C ARG A 78 3.14 -3.08 1.78
N VAL A 79 3.26 -1.77 1.95
CA VAL A 79 3.12 -0.80 0.86
C VAL A 79 4.49 -0.35 0.42
N CYS A 80 4.88 -0.65 -0.81
CA CYS A 80 6.18 -0.30 -1.37
C CYS A 80 6.04 0.78 -2.44
N LYS A 81 6.92 1.78 -2.43
CA LYS A 81 6.98 2.79 -3.49
C LYS A 81 7.51 2.15 -4.77
N LYS A 82 6.79 2.33 -5.88
CA LYS A 82 7.24 1.89 -7.22
C LYS A 82 7.84 3.06 -8.00
N ASN A 83 7.21 4.23 -7.95
CA ASN A 83 7.72 5.50 -8.50
C ASN A 83 7.13 6.69 -7.73
N SER A 84 7.20 7.92 -8.27
CA SER A 84 6.84 9.16 -7.55
C SER A 84 5.44 9.14 -6.93
N GLU A 85 4.45 8.61 -7.65
CA GLU A 85 3.02 8.62 -7.24
C GLU A 85 2.39 7.24 -7.19
N ARG A 86 3.09 6.20 -7.67
CA ARG A 86 2.61 4.82 -7.66
C ARG A 86 3.25 4.03 -6.54
N TYR A 87 2.38 3.37 -5.79
CA TYR A 87 2.70 2.47 -4.71
C TYR A 87 2.01 1.13 -4.99
N ALA A 88 2.54 0.09 -4.39
CA ALA A 88 1.95 -1.24 -4.42
C ALA A 88 1.80 -1.77 -3.01
N ALA A 89 0.59 -2.12 -2.65
CA ALA A 89 0.33 -2.94 -1.48
C ALA A 89 0.56 -4.41 -1.86
N GLU A 90 1.71 -4.95 -1.47
CA GLU A 90 1.97 -6.38 -1.58
C GLU A 90 1.11 -7.12 -0.55
N VAL A 91 0.26 -8.02 -1.05
CA VAL A 91 -0.68 -8.76 -0.21
C VAL A 91 -0.01 -10.02 0.31
N LYS A 92 0.11 -10.13 1.64
CA LYS A 92 0.61 -11.33 2.33
C LYS A 92 -0.52 -12.30 2.65
N LYS A 93 -1.70 -11.75 2.94
CA LYS A 93 -2.91 -12.50 3.20
C LYS A 93 -4.11 -11.68 2.77
N ILE A 94 -5.09 -12.34 2.16
CA ILE A 94 -6.40 -11.77 1.89
C ILE A 94 -7.47 -12.67 2.51
N VAL A 95 -8.45 -12.04 3.14
CA VAL A 95 -9.68 -12.66 3.61
C VAL A 95 -10.82 -11.96 2.89
N TRP A 96 -11.54 -12.70 2.06
CA TRP A 96 -12.73 -12.20 1.39
C TRP A 96 -13.89 -12.19 2.37
N GLY A 97 -14.62 -11.08 2.43
CA GLY A 97 -15.79 -10.95 3.27
C GLY A 97 -17.07 -11.42 2.57
N PRO A 98 -18.19 -11.49 3.30
CA PRO A 98 -19.47 -11.97 2.76
C PRO A 98 -20.00 -11.14 1.59
N ALA A 99 -19.73 -9.83 1.59
CA ALA A 99 -20.20 -8.91 0.54
C ALA A 99 -19.36 -8.97 -0.74
N ALA A 100 -18.25 -9.72 -0.77
CA ALA A 100 -17.51 -9.93 -2.01
C ALA A 100 -18.30 -10.79 -3.00
N PRO A 101 -18.23 -10.49 -4.31
CA PRO A 101 -18.81 -11.36 -5.32
C PRO A 101 -18.04 -12.69 -5.38
N GLU A 102 -18.73 -13.78 -5.74
CA GLU A 102 -18.13 -15.12 -5.82
C GLU A 102 -16.90 -15.18 -6.74
N ILE A 103 -16.88 -14.37 -7.81
CA ILE A 103 -15.73 -14.30 -8.73
C ILE A 103 -14.44 -13.77 -8.07
N ALA A 104 -14.58 -13.01 -6.99
CA ALA A 104 -13.46 -12.53 -6.19
C ALA A 104 -13.02 -13.57 -5.16
N LYS A 105 -13.96 -14.31 -4.56
CA LYS A 105 -13.67 -15.33 -3.54
C LYS A 105 -12.75 -16.42 -4.12
N GLY A 106 -11.76 -16.81 -3.33
CA GLY A 106 -10.75 -17.80 -3.73
C GLY A 106 -9.65 -17.28 -4.67
N ARG A 107 -9.72 -16.03 -5.15
CA ARG A 107 -8.62 -15.42 -5.90
C ARG A 107 -7.44 -15.14 -4.97
N ASN A 108 -6.25 -15.50 -5.45
CA ASN A 108 -5.00 -15.10 -4.82
C ASN A 108 -4.56 -13.74 -5.39
N VAL A 109 -4.90 -12.67 -4.68
CA VAL A 109 -4.42 -11.31 -4.99
C VAL A 109 -3.02 -11.18 -4.41
N LYS A 110 -2.03 -10.90 -5.25
CA LYS A 110 -0.63 -10.70 -4.83
C LYS A 110 -0.28 -9.23 -4.60
N GLU A 111 -0.96 -8.32 -5.30
CA GLU A 111 -0.67 -6.89 -5.28
C GLU A 111 -1.97 -6.11 -5.46
N VAL A 112 -2.09 -5.00 -4.72
CA VAL A 112 -3.10 -3.96 -4.90
C VAL A 112 -2.38 -2.68 -5.32
N GLY A 113 -2.79 -2.12 -6.45
CA GLY A 113 -2.25 -0.86 -6.93
C GLY A 113 -2.79 0.30 -6.09
N ILE A 114 -1.90 1.21 -5.71
CA ILE A 114 -2.24 2.43 -4.97
C ILE A 114 -1.61 3.60 -5.73
N ARG A 115 -2.43 4.55 -6.19
CA ARG A 115 -1.94 5.79 -6.79
C ARG A 115 -2.39 6.98 -5.98
N LEU A 116 -1.47 7.91 -5.75
CA LEU A 116 -1.74 9.19 -5.09
C LEU A 116 -1.51 10.33 -6.10
N PRO A 117 -2.42 10.53 -7.07
CA PRO A 117 -2.26 11.57 -8.11
C PRO A 117 -2.18 12.98 -7.55
N TYR A 118 -2.95 13.22 -6.50
CA TYR A 118 -3.03 14.47 -5.78
C TYR A 118 -3.10 14.10 -4.31
N HIS A 119 -2.43 14.80 -3.41
CA HIS A 119 -2.41 14.48 -1.96
C HIS A 119 -3.81 14.40 -1.28
N SER A 120 -4.88 14.65 -2.04
CA SER A 120 -6.28 14.62 -1.66
C SER A 120 -7.09 13.45 -2.24
N THR A 121 -6.54 12.62 -3.14
CA THR A 121 -7.26 11.48 -3.70
C THR A 121 -6.39 10.22 -3.76
N LEU A 122 -7.04 9.07 -3.63
CA LEU A 122 -6.41 7.77 -3.61
C LEU A 122 -7.08 6.87 -4.63
N GLU A 123 -6.33 6.41 -5.63
CA GLU A 123 -6.81 5.38 -6.56
C GLU A 123 -6.37 4.02 -6.05
N VAL A 124 -7.32 3.09 -5.93
CA VAL A 124 -7.06 1.72 -5.50
C VAL A 124 -7.49 0.77 -6.60
N SER A 125 -6.63 -0.16 -6.99
CA SER A 125 -6.94 -1.18 -7.99
C SER A 125 -6.61 -2.58 -7.48
N ILE A 126 -7.58 -3.48 -7.57
CA ILE A 126 -7.45 -4.89 -7.19
C ILE A 126 -7.54 -5.72 -8.46
N SER A 127 -6.36 -6.05 -9.00
CA SER A 127 -6.24 -6.78 -10.27
C SER A 127 -7.03 -6.11 -11.42
N ILE A 128 -7.58 -6.90 -12.34
CA ILE A 128 -8.32 -6.42 -13.51
C ILE A 128 -9.81 -6.17 -13.27
N PHE A 129 -10.34 -6.58 -12.12
CA PHE A 129 -11.79 -6.67 -11.92
C PHE A 129 -12.39 -5.50 -11.14
N TRP A 130 -11.59 -4.71 -10.44
CA TRP A 130 -12.09 -3.53 -9.73
C TRP A 130 -11.01 -2.47 -9.54
N SER A 131 -11.42 -1.22 -9.72
CA SER A 131 -10.65 -0.03 -9.38
C SER A 131 -11.60 1.09 -8.97
N GLY A 132 -11.22 1.87 -7.97
CA GLY A 132 -12.00 3.00 -7.47
C GLY A 132 -11.10 4.20 -7.15
N GLU A 133 -11.66 5.40 -7.27
CA GLU A 133 -11.06 6.63 -6.77
C GLU A 133 -11.70 6.99 -5.43
N PHE A 134 -10.88 7.32 -4.45
CA PHE A 134 -11.28 7.55 -3.08
C PHE A 134 -10.91 8.96 -2.61
N GLU A 135 -11.71 9.50 -1.71
CA GLU A 135 -11.47 10.74 -1.00
C GLU A 135 -11.40 10.53 0.52
N PRO A 136 -10.64 11.37 1.25
CA PRO A 136 -10.54 11.29 2.70
C PRO A 136 -11.90 11.43 3.38
N VAL A 137 -12.21 10.52 4.31
CA VAL A 137 -13.33 10.71 5.23
C VAL A 137 -12.84 11.61 6.37
N ARG A 138 -13.52 12.73 6.60
CA ARG A 138 -13.23 13.66 7.70
C ARG A 138 -13.64 13.10 9.05
#